data_AF-A0A2M7XH03-F1
#
_entry.id   AF-A0A2M7XH03-F1
#
_cell.length_a   1.000
_cell.length_b   1.000
_cell.length_c   1.000
_cell.angle_alpha   90.00
_cell.angle_beta   90.00
_cell.angle_gamma   90.00
#
_symmetry.space_group_name_H-M   'P 1'
#
loop_
_entity.id
_entity.type
_entity.pdbx_description
1 polymer ?
#
loop_
_entity_poly.entity_id
_entity_poly.type
_entity_poly.pdbx_seq_one_letter_code
_entity_poly.pdbx_strand_id
1 'polypeptide(L)'
;MAMEATHVLFAKNLKPRLNVQNEPAFFAGSIYPDSRYLTGLPRQKTHGLKRLQNPFSLDLSDFEKGWATHILYDQISGTYLREIISGNPDTSNQALITMTAMKLLEDQASYKKIIDPNIIFQTMEIPKCPCKESKEKLEMYYHLNEQLYYTSPNIEAYQYFFEKLMPSKTYVDQVIDEANQISKNSRLKLEVLQIYNQVINNPLLI
;
A
#
# COMPACT_ATOMS: atom_id res chain seq x y z
N MET A 1 -3.98 0.38 5.41
CA MET A 1 -3.69 -0.69 4.44
C MET A 1 -4.08 -0.08 3.13
N ALA A 2 -3.12 0.23 2.26
CA ALA A 2 -3.35 0.81 0.94
C ALA A 2 -2.81 -0.15 -0.12
N MET A 3 -2.80 0.26 -1.38
CA MET A 3 -1.97 -0.38 -2.40
C MET A 3 -0.72 0.48 -2.64
N GLU A 4 0.22 -0.06 -3.41
CA GLU A 4 1.59 0.46 -3.39
C GLU A 4 1.77 1.84 -4.00
N ALA A 5 1.01 2.26 -5.02
CA ALA A 5 1.14 3.63 -5.52
C ALA A 5 0.71 4.66 -4.46
N THR A 6 -0.28 4.33 -3.65
CA THR A 6 -0.74 5.16 -2.53
C THR A 6 0.34 5.27 -1.47
N HIS A 7 0.99 4.16 -1.11
CA HIS A 7 2.12 4.16 -0.20
C HIS A 7 3.31 4.97 -0.74
N VAL A 8 3.65 4.80 -2.01
CA VAL A 8 4.71 5.58 -2.68
C VAL A 8 4.38 7.07 -2.72
N LEU A 9 3.13 7.45 -3.04
CA LEU A 9 2.72 8.85 -3.06
C LEU A 9 2.79 9.47 -1.66
N PHE A 10 2.34 8.74 -0.64
CA PHE A 10 2.47 9.17 0.75
C PHE A 10 3.93 9.32 1.19
N ALA A 11 4.77 8.33 0.89
CA ALA A 11 6.21 8.38 1.14
C ALA A 11 6.86 9.57 0.45
N LYS A 12 6.53 9.83 -0.83
CA LYS A 12 7.02 10.98 -1.59
C LYS A 12 6.67 12.31 -0.93
N ASN A 13 5.47 12.44 -0.37
CA ASN A 13 5.03 13.64 0.33
C ASN A 13 5.68 13.83 1.71
N LEU A 14 6.01 12.75 2.42
CA LEU A 14 6.74 12.84 3.69
C LEU A 14 8.26 12.99 3.52
N LYS A 15 8.82 12.54 2.39
CA LYS A 15 10.26 12.54 2.09
C LYS A 15 11.00 13.82 2.52
N PRO A 16 10.52 15.06 2.22
CA PRO A 16 11.22 16.29 2.58
C PRO A 16 11.46 16.46 4.10
N ARG A 17 10.69 15.75 4.93
CA ARG A 17 10.72 15.84 6.40
C ARG A 17 11.49 14.71 7.06
N LEU A 18 11.83 13.68 6.28
CA LEU A 18 12.48 12.45 6.76
C LEU A 18 13.98 12.42 6.48
N ASN A 19 14.52 13.48 5.87
CA ASN A 19 15.94 13.61 5.50
C ASN A 19 16.47 12.38 4.74
N VAL A 20 15.69 11.90 3.76
CA VAL A 20 16.01 10.72 2.95
C VAL A 20 17.19 11.04 2.03
N GLN A 21 18.19 10.15 2.00
CA GLN A 21 19.40 10.25 1.16
C GLN A 21 19.39 9.20 0.04
N ASN A 22 18.90 7.99 0.31
CA ASN A 22 18.74 6.90 -0.64
C ASN A 22 17.24 6.70 -0.95
N GLU A 23 16.76 7.38 -2.00
CA GLU A 23 15.38 7.28 -2.46
C GLU A 23 14.99 5.86 -2.93
N PRO A 24 15.80 5.14 -3.74
CA PRO A 24 15.59 3.73 -4.05
C PRO A 24 15.25 2.85 -2.85
N ALA A 25 16.05 2.94 -1.78
CA ALA A 25 15.84 2.16 -0.56
C ALA A 25 14.58 2.63 0.19
N PHE A 26 14.36 3.94 0.27
CA PHE A 26 13.18 4.51 0.94
C PHE A 26 11.87 4.08 0.28
N PHE A 27 11.78 4.18 -1.04
CA PHE A 27 10.58 3.77 -1.76
C PHE A 27 10.39 2.26 -1.72
N ALA A 28 11.45 1.46 -1.79
CA ALA A 28 11.36 0.02 -1.58
C ALA A 28 10.77 -0.31 -0.19
N GLY A 29 11.26 0.38 0.84
CA GLY A 29 10.72 0.26 2.20
C GLY A 29 9.24 0.58 2.30
N SER A 30 8.74 1.55 1.54
CA SER A 30 7.32 1.97 1.59
C SER A 30 6.33 0.93 1.08
N ILE A 31 6.79 -0.07 0.33
CA ILE A 31 5.94 -1.16 -0.20
C ILE A 31 6.29 -2.52 0.43
N TYR A 32 7.52 -2.66 0.94
CA TYR A 32 8.02 -3.90 1.56
C TYR A 32 7.03 -4.64 2.47
N PRO A 33 6.24 -3.98 3.36
CA PRO A 33 5.46 -4.71 4.35
C PRO A 33 4.39 -5.62 3.76
N ASP A 34 3.92 -5.32 2.55
CA ASP A 34 2.91 -6.07 1.81
C ASP A 34 3.49 -7.20 0.95
N SER A 35 4.82 -7.29 0.83
CA SER A 35 5.51 -8.50 0.35
C SER A 35 5.13 -9.76 1.16
N ARG A 36 4.59 -9.58 2.36
CA ARG A 36 4.03 -10.65 3.21
C ARG A 36 3.02 -11.53 2.51
N TYR A 37 2.23 -10.99 1.57
CA TYR A 37 1.20 -11.77 0.86
C TYR A 37 1.84 -12.86 0.02
N LEU A 38 2.94 -12.54 -0.67
CA LEU A 38 3.65 -13.48 -1.53
C LEU A 38 4.61 -14.38 -0.75
N THR A 39 5.34 -13.79 0.21
CA THR A 39 6.35 -14.49 1.01
C THR A 39 5.75 -15.41 2.07
N GLY A 40 4.48 -15.20 2.45
CA GLY A 40 3.81 -15.95 3.51
C GLY A 40 4.17 -15.47 4.93
N LEU A 41 4.83 -14.32 5.06
CA LEU A 41 5.17 -13.78 6.37
C LEU A 41 3.91 -13.40 7.17
N PRO A 42 3.88 -13.70 8.48
CA PRO A 42 2.80 -13.20 9.33
C PRO A 42 2.88 -11.67 9.43
N ARG A 43 1.72 -11.00 9.45
CA ARG A 43 1.64 -9.52 9.48
C ARG A 43 2.46 -8.90 10.60
N GLN A 44 2.56 -9.56 11.76
CA GLN A 44 3.31 -9.07 12.92
C GLN A 44 4.81 -8.90 12.63
N LYS A 45 5.39 -9.68 11.70
CA LYS A 45 6.79 -9.52 11.29
C LYS A 45 7.01 -8.27 10.46
N THR A 46 6.04 -7.91 9.63
CA THR A 46 6.14 -6.72 8.77
C THR A 46 5.46 -5.48 9.32
N HIS A 47 4.61 -5.56 10.35
CA HIS A 47 3.85 -4.41 10.86
C HIS A 47 3.93 -4.23 12.37
N GLY A 48 4.39 -5.24 13.11
CA GLY A 48 4.42 -5.24 14.58
C GLY A 48 5.74 -4.79 15.20
N LEU A 49 6.71 -4.36 14.39
CA LEU A 49 8.02 -3.94 14.90
C LEU A 49 7.91 -2.57 15.57
N LYS A 50 8.08 -2.53 16.89
CA LYS A 50 7.95 -1.31 17.71
C LYS A 50 8.81 -0.13 17.23
N ARG A 51 10.03 -0.41 16.76
CA ARG A 51 10.94 0.64 16.26
C ARG A 51 10.48 1.30 14.95
N LEU A 52 9.61 0.63 14.19
CA LEU A 52 9.11 1.11 12.89
C LEU A 52 7.73 1.76 12.99
N GLN A 53 7.29 2.14 14.20
CA GLN A 53 5.99 2.79 14.40
C GLN A 53 6.06 4.31 14.20
N ASN A 54 7.25 4.88 14.05
CA ASN A 54 7.46 6.30 13.83
C ASN A 54 8.53 6.52 12.73
N PRO A 55 8.17 7.04 11.54
CA PRO A 55 9.13 7.28 10.47
C PRO A 55 10.13 8.42 10.78
N PHE A 56 9.83 9.29 11.76
CA PHE A 56 10.70 10.42 12.15
C PHE A 56 11.81 10.03 13.13
N SER A 57 11.90 8.76 13.51
CA SER A 57 12.98 8.26 14.39
C SER A 57 14.34 8.41 13.70
N LEU A 58 15.31 9.04 14.39
CA LEU A 58 16.62 9.42 13.83
C LEU A 58 17.55 8.23 13.54
N ASP A 59 17.30 7.08 14.16
CA ASP A 59 18.11 5.87 14.06
C ASP A 59 17.68 4.94 12.91
N LEU A 60 16.65 5.31 12.14
CA LEU A 60 16.19 4.53 11.01
C LEU A 60 17.05 4.77 9.77
N SER A 61 17.43 3.68 9.11
CA SER A 61 17.89 3.73 7.72
C SER A 61 16.79 4.21 6.79
N ASP A 62 17.13 4.67 5.57
CA ASP A 62 16.12 5.16 4.63
C ASP A 62 15.10 4.08 4.24
N PHE A 63 15.53 2.82 4.09
CA PHE A 63 14.61 1.69 3.92
C PHE A 63 13.62 1.57 5.09
N GLU A 64 14.10 1.67 6.33
CA GLU A 64 13.26 1.58 7.51
C GLU A 64 12.32 2.78 7.69
N LYS A 65 12.73 3.99 7.27
CA LYS A 65 11.84 5.15 7.21
C LYS A 65 10.70 4.92 6.22
N GLY A 66 11.00 4.32 5.06
CA GLY A 66 9.99 3.92 4.08
C GLY A 66 8.99 2.94 4.68
N TRP A 67 9.52 1.90 5.33
CA TRP A 67 8.71 0.89 6.02
C TRP A 67 7.85 1.51 7.13
N ALA A 68 8.42 2.35 7.98
CA ALA A 68 7.65 3.05 9.02
C ALA A 68 6.58 3.98 8.42
N THR A 69 6.85 4.59 7.26
CA THR A 69 5.87 5.41 6.53
C THR A 69 4.69 4.59 6.02
N HIS A 70 4.92 3.37 5.53
CA HIS A 70 3.86 2.42 5.19
C HIS A 70 2.96 2.15 6.41
N ILE A 71 3.56 1.79 7.55
CA ILE A 71 2.84 1.47 8.78
C ILE A 71 2.00 2.67 9.25
N LEU A 72 2.57 3.89 9.19
CA LEU A 72 1.89 5.12 9.57
C LEU A 72 0.66 5.37 8.68
N TYR A 73 0.80 5.25 7.35
CA TYR A 73 -0.34 5.35 6.43
C TYR A 73 -1.41 4.32 6.80
N ASP A 74 -0.98 3.10 7.10
CA ASP A 74 -1.86 2.00 7.43
C ASP A 74 -2.72 2.24 8.66
N GLN A 75 -2.12 2.83 9.68
CA GLN A 75 -2.77 3.18 10.93
C GLN A 75 -3.81 4.27 10.72
N ILE A 76 -3.44 5.35 10.03
CA ILE A 76 -4.30 6.51 9.81
C ILE A 76 -5.42 6.18 8.80
N SER A 77 -5.10 5.65 7.63
CA SER A 77 -6.11 5.29 6.61
C SER A 77 -7.11 4.25 7.13
N GLY A 78 -6.66 3.36 8.02
CA GLY A 78 -7.51 2.35 8.63
C GLY A 78 -8.68 2.94 9.43
N THR A 79 -8.55 4.11 10.05
CA THR A 79 -9.67 4.74 10.78
C THR A 79 -10.74 5.22 9.81
N TYR A 80 -10.34 5.93 8.75
CA TYR A 80 -11.27 6.47 7.75
C TYR A 80 -11.97 5.35 6.95
N LEU A 81 -11.23 4.30 6.56
CA LEU A 81 -11.83 3.13 5.90
C LEU A 81 -12.92 2.47 6.77
N ARG A 82 -12.68 2.37 8.09
CA ARG A 82 -13.65 1.78 9.03
C ARG A 82 -14.90 2.64 9.23
N GLU A 83 -14.76 3.95 9.14
CA GLU A 83 -15.91 4.88 9.20
C GLU A 83 -16.84 4.69 8.01
N ILE A 84 -16.29 4.53 6.80
CA ILE A 84 -17.07 4.31 5.57
C ILE A 84 -17.86 3.00 5.63
N ILE A 85 -17.26 1.92 6.14
CA ILE A 85 -17.93 0.60 6.27
C ILE A 85 -18.84 0.48 7.50
N SER A 86 -19.24 1.60 8.14
CA SER A 86 -20.17 1.65 9.27
C SER A 86 -19.68 0.95 10.55
N GLY A 87 -18.42 1.16 10.94
CA GLY A 87 -17.99 1.12 12.34
C GLY A 87 -17.83 -0.24 13.02
N ASN A 88 -18.31 -1.35 12.44
CA ASN A 88 -18.01 -2.69 12.94
C ASN A 88 -17.10 -3.41 11.96
N PRO A 89 -15.83 -3.68 12.32
CA PRO A 89 -15.01 -4.64 11.62
C PRO A 89 -15.55 -6.00 12.01
N ASP A 90 -16.73 -6.36 11.50
CA ASP A 90 -17.01 -7.77 11.41
C ASP A 90 -15.86 -8.31 10.55
N THR A 91 -15.07 -9.25 11.07
CA THR A 91 -14.02 -9.94 10.31
C THR A 91 -14.60 -10.79 9.18
N SER A 92 -15.84 -10.48 8.78
CA SER A 92 -16.54 -11.05 7.65
C SER A 92 -15.69 -10.84 6.40
N ASN A 93 -15.73 -11.86 5.56
CA ASN A 93 -15.07 -11.83 4.27
C ASN A 93 -15.50 -10.60 3.45
N GLN A 94 -16.76 -10.17 3.58
CA GLN A 94 -17.29 -9.01 2.86
C GLN A 94 -16.61 -7.70 3.26
N ALA A 95 -16.38 -7.43 4.54
CA ALA A 95 -15.70 -6.21 4.97
C ALA A 95 -14.27 -6.14 4.40
N LEU A 96 -13.56 -7.29 4.35
CA LEU A 96 -12.24 -7.38 3.74
C LEU A 96 -12.27 -7.16 2.23
N ILE A 97 -13.28 -7.70 1.53
CA ILE A 97 -13.49 -7.49 0.09
C ILE A 97 -13.72 -6.00 -0.20
N THR A 98 -14.68 -5.37 0.49
CA THR A 98 -14.99 -3.95 0.32
C THR A 98 -13.80 -3.06 0.67
N MET A 99 -13.07 -3.33 1.76
CA MET A 99 -11.86 -2.57 2.07
C MET A 99 -10.79 -2.70 0.98
N THR A 100 -10.54 -3.89 0.45
CA THR A 100 -9.55 -4.08 -0.62
C THR A 100 -9.99 -3.39 -1.91
N ALA A 101 -11.28 -3.44 -2.24
CA ALA A 101 -11.84 -2.72 -3.37
C ALA A 101 -11.70 -1.19 -3.26
N MET A 102 -11.94 -0.61 -2.08
CA MET A 102 -11.72 0.82 -1.83
C MET A 102 -10.25 1.23 -2.04
N LYS A 103 -9.31 0.41 -1.56
CA LYS A 103 -7.86 0.68 -1.72
C LYS A 103 -7.44 0.69 -3.18
N LEU A 104 -7.98 -0.22 -4.00
CA LEU A 104 -7.71 -0.24 -5.44
C LEU A 104 -8.10 1.09 -6.09
N LEU A 105 -9.29 1.61 -5.76
CA LEU A 105 -9.78 2.88 -6.32
C LEU A 105 -8.96 4.08 -5.83
N GLU A 106 -8.57 4.10 -4.56
CA GLU A 106 -7.64 5.08 -4.01
C GLU A 106 -6.30 5.02 -4.76
N ASP A 107 -5.79 3.83 -5.02
CA ASP A 107 -4.50 3.64 -5.68
C ASP A 107 -4.45 4.09 -7.13
N GLN A 108 -5.50 3.80 -7.89
CA GLN A 108 -5.65 4.36 -9.24
C GLN A 108 -5.64 5.89 -9.24
N ALA A 109 -6.18 6.53 -8.21
CA ALA A 109 -6.14 7.98 -8.08
C ALA A 109 -4.76 8.47 -7.60
N SER A 110 -4.11 7.74 -6.69
CA SER A 110 -2.76 8.03 -6.21
C SER A 110 -1.73 7.94 -7.35
N TYR A 111 -1.78 6.88 -8.16
CA TYR A 111 -0.90 6.69 -9.32
C TYR A 111 -0.89 7.92 -10.23
N LYS A 112 -2.06 8.47 -10.55
CA LYS A 112 -2.21 9.65 -11.42
C LYS A 112 -1.58 10.93 -10.86
N LYS A 113 -1.31 10.98 -9.56
CA LYS A 113 -0.66 12.12 -8.88
C LYS A 113 0.85 11.95 -8.78
N ILE A 114 1.38 10.75 -9.02
CA ILE A 114 2.82 10.49 -8.98
C ILE A 114 3.43 10.95 -10.30
N ILE A 115 4.43 11.82 -10.21
CA ILE A 115 5.32 12.14 -11.34
C ILE A 115 6.28 10.97 -11.53
N ASP A 116 6.32 10.41 -12.74
CA ASP A 116 7.15 9.30 -13.21
C ASP A 116 7.10 8.03 -12.31
N PRO A 117 5.90 7.45 -12.08
CA PRO A 117 5.74 6.29 -11.21
C PRO A 117 6.59 5.10 -11.68
N ASN A 118 6.67 4.87 -12.98
CA ASN A 118 7.48 3.81 -13.57
C ASN A 118 8.96 3.91 -13.16
N ILE A 119 9.55 5.11 -13.16
CA ILE A 119 10.94 5.31 -12.75
C ILE A 119 11.12 4.95 -11.27
N ILE A 120 10.17 5.34 -10.41
CA ILE A 120 10.24 5.03 -8.98
C ILE A 120 10.24 3.51 -8.77
N PHE A 121 9.29 2.78 -9.35
CA PHE A 121 9.21 1.32 -9.17
C PHE A 121 10.40 0.57 -9.78
N GLN A 122 10.91 1.01 -10.94
CA GLN A 122 12.07 0.39 -11.61
C GLN A 122 13.39 0.60 -10.86
N THR A 123 13.50 1.67 -10.08
CA THR A 123 14.74 2.04 -9.39
C THR A 123 14.79 1.57 -7.94
N MET A 124 13.74 0.93 -7.41
CA MET A 124 13.69 0.44 -6.03
C MET A 124 14.83 -0.52 -5.71
N GLU A 125 15.51 -0.30 -4.58
CA GLU A 125 16.57 -1.20 -4.09
C GLU A 125 15.93 -2.35 -3.31
N ILE A 126 15.88 -3.55 -3.92
CA ILE A 126 15.30 -4.73 -3.28
C ILE A 126 16.11 -5.08 -2.00
N PRO A 127 15.48 -5.09 -0.81
CA PRO A 127 16.18 -5.26 0.45
C PRO A 127 16.65 -6.71 0.65
N LYS A 128 17.67 -6.89 1.50
CA LYS A 128 18.22 -8.21 1.85
C LYS A 128 17.36 -8.93 2.91
N CYS A 129 16.21 -9.46 2.50
CA CYS A 129 15.27 -10.27 3.29
C CYS A 129 15.23 -9.94 4.81
N PRO A 130 14.78 -8.72 5.21
CA PRO A 130 14.85 -8.25 6.60
C PRO A 130 14.22 -9.18 7.65
N CYS A 131 13.24 -10.00 7.25
CA CYS A 131 12.53 -10.93 8.12
C CYS A 131 12.88 -12.40 7.87
N LYS A 132 13.97 -12.69 7.12
CA LYS A 132 14.40 -14.04 6.72
C LYS A 132 13.39 -14.78 5.80
N GLU A 133 12.61 -14.04 5.04
CA GLU A 133 11.75 -14.53 3.97
C GLU A 133 12.55 -15.08 2.77
N SER A 134 11.85 -15.79 1.88
CA SER A 134 12.43 -16.23 0.62
C SER A 134 12.83 -15.03 -0.26
N LYS A 135 14.11 -14.99 -0.62
CA LYS A 135 14.67 -13.98 -1.55
C LYS A 135 13.93 -13.98 -2.88
N GLU A 136 13.71 -15.15 -3.46
CA GLU A 136 13.04 -15.29 -4.77
C GLU A 136 11.62 -14.73 -4.73
N LYS A 137 10.86 -15.01 -3.65
CA LYS A 137 9.51 -14.47 -3.49
C LYS A 137 9.50 -12.96 -3.26
N LEU A 138 10.50 -12.45 -2.54
CA LEU A 138 10.65 -11.02 -2.34
C LEU A 138 10.95 -10.30 -3.66
N GLU A 139 11.91 -10.81 -4.44
CA GLU A 139 12.24 -10.28 -5.77
C GLU A 139 11.02 -10.34 -6.71
N MET A 140 10.27 -11.44 -6.70
CA MET A 140 9.03 -11.57 -7.46
C MET A 140 7.98 -10.52 -7.06
N TYR A 141 7.85 -10.21 -5.78
CA TYR A 141 6.91 -9.18 -5.32
C TYR A 141 7.28 -7.79 -5.86
N TYR A 142 8.56 -7.40 -5.82
CA TYR A 142 9.00 -6.12 -6.39
C TYR A 142 8.80 -6.09 -7.90
N HIS A 143 9.09 -7.18 -8.61
CA HIS A 143 8.88 -7.25 -10.05
C HIS A 143 7.40 -7.18 -10.44
N LEU A 144 6.49 -7.79 -9.68
CA LEU A 144 5.05 -7.66 -9.92
C LEU A 144 4.56 -6.21 -9.78
N ASN A 145 5.11 -5.45 -8.82
CA ASN A 145 4.80 -4.03 -8.67
C ASN A 145 5.38 -3.18 -9.79
N GLU A 146 6.63 -3.46 -10.19
CA GLU A 146 7.25 -2.84 -11.36
C GLU A 146 6.36 -3.02 -12.61
N GLN A 147 5.87 -4.23 -12.86
CA GLN A 147 4.97 -4.53 -13.98
C GLN A 147 3.63 -3.81 -13.86
N LEU A 148 3.00 -3.85 -12.68
CA LEU A 148 1.68 -3.24 -12.44
C LEU A 148 1.69 -1.74 -12.70
N TYR A 149 2.76 -1.04 -12.29
CA TYR A 149 2.85 0.41 -12.34
C TYR A 149 3.73 0.95 -13.48
N TYR A 150 4.21 0.08 -14.38
CA TYR A 150 4.91 0.49 -15.59
C TYR A 150 4.04 1.42 -16.45
N THR A 151 2.74 1.17 -16.48
CA THR A 151 1.72 2.07 -17.03
C THR A 151 0.60 2.28 -16.01
N SER A 152 -0.37 3.15 -16.30
CA SER A 152 -1.50 3.38 -15.41
C SER A 152 -2.29 2.08 -15.22
N PRO A 153 -2.40 1.55 -13.99
CA PRO A 153 -3.05 0.29 -13.76
C PRO A 153 -4.56 0.41 -13.99
N ASN A 154 -5.10 -0.48 -14.83
CA ASN A 154 -6.53 -0.71 -14.99
C ASN A 154 -6.98 -1.88 -14.09
N ILE A 155 -8.28 -2.16 -14.10
CA ILE A 155 -8.89 -3.23 -13.30
C ILE A 155 -8.29 -4.60 -13.66
N GLU A 156 -8.04 -4.84 -14.94
CA GLU A 156 -7.46 -6.08 -15.44
C GLU A 156 -6.03 -6.30 -14.93
N ALA A 157 -5.22 -5.24 -14.86
CA ALA A 157 -3.88 -5.30 -14.29
C ALA A 157 -3.91 -5.63 -12.79
N TYR A 158 -4.84 -5.06 -12.03
CA TYR A 158 -5.03 -5.42 -10.62
C TYR A 158 -5.52 -6.84 -10.43
N GLN A 159 -6.42 -7.33 -11.29
CA GLN A 159 -6.85 -8.72 -11.26
C GLN A 159 -5.64 -9.65 -11.42
N TYR A 160 -4.83 -9.43 -12.45
CA TYR A 160 -3.61 -10.21 -12.67
C TYR A 160 -2.68 -10.15 -11.46
N PHE A 161 -2.44 -8.95 -10.92
CA PHE A 161 -1.59 -8.75 -9.75
C PHE A 161 -2.11 -9.53 -8.53
N PHE A 162 -3.41 -9.44 -8.22
CA PHE A 162 -3.99 -10.15 -7.09
C PHE A 162 -4.01 -11.66 -7.27
N GLU A 163 -4.23 -12.18 -8.49
CA GLU A 163 -4.14 -13.61 -8.78
C GLU A 163 -2.73 -14.17 -8.51
N LYS A 164 -1.68 -13.33 -8.57
CA LYS A 164 -0.32 -13.72 -8.19
C LYS A 164 -0.06 -13.63 -6.69
N LEU A 165 -0.68 -12.67 -6.00
CA LEU A 165 -0.50 -12.47 -4.56
C LEU A 165 -1.38 -13.34 -3.68
N MET A 166 -2.56 -13.72 -4.17
CA MET A 166 -3.61 -14.34 -3.37
C MET A 166 -3.97 -15.73 -3.94
N PRO A 167 -4.19 -16.74 -3.09
CA PRO A 167 -4.48 -18.10 -3.54
C PRO A 167 -5.92 -18.30 -4.03
N SER A 168 -6.85 -17.38 -3.73
CA SER A 168 -8.28 -17.55 -3.99
C SER A 168 -8.75 -16.68 -5.16
N LYS A 169 -8.96 -17.30 -6.33
CA LYS A 169 -9.55 -16.60 -7.49
C LYS A 169 -10.91 -15.99 -7.16
N THR A 170 -11.75 -16.72 -6.41
CA THR A 170 -13.08 -16.23 -5.99
C THR A 170 -12.98 -14.93 -5.19
N TYR A 171 -12.00 -14.82 -4.29
CA TYR A 171 -11.78 -13.58 -3.55
C TYR A 171 -11.37 -12.42 -4.47
N VAL A 172 -10.47 -12.69 -5.44
CA VAL A 172 -10.06 -11.68 -6.42
C VAL A 172 -11.25 -11.20 -7.24
N ASP A 173 -12.05 -12.12 -7.78
CA ASP A 173 -13.25 -11.78 -8.57
C ASP A 173 -14.22 -10.90 -7.76
N GLN A 174 -14.44 -11.25 -6.48
CA GLN A 174 -15.28 -10.46 -5.58
C GLN A 174 -14.73 -9.04 -5.32
N VAL A 175 -13.42 -8.89 -5.14
CA VAL A 175 -12.77 -7.57 -4.98
C VAL A 175 -12.94 -6.71 -6.23
N ILE A 176 -12.77 -7.31 -7.41
CA ILE A 176 -12.91 -6.59 -8.69
C ILE A 176 -14.36 -6.17 -8.92
N ASP A 177 -15.32 -7.05 -8.66
CA ASP A 177 -16.75 -6.74 -8.78
C ASP A 177 -17.15 -5.63 -7.81
N GLU A 178 -16.70 -5.70 -6.57
CA GLU A 178 -16.96 -4.68 -5.55
C GLU A 178 -16.33 -3.32 -5.94
N ALA A 179 -15.09 -3.31 -6.45
CA ALA A 179 -14.44 -2.08 -6.92
C ALA A 179 -15.23 -1.44 -8.07
N ASN A 180 -15.73 -2.25 -9.00
CA ASN A 180 -16.61 -1.81 -10.07
C ASN A 180 -17.93 -1.23 -9.54
N GLN A 181 -18.55 -1.86 -8.54
CA GLN A 181 -19.76 -1.34 -7.90
C GLN A 181 -19.53 -0.01 -7.19
N ILE A 182 -18.47 0.10 -6.37
CA ILE A 182 -18.09 1.34 -5.69
C ILE A 182 -17.82 2.45 -6.72
N SER A 183 -17.16 2.14 -7.83
CA SER A 183 -16.83 3.13 -8.87
C SER A 183 -18.06 3.76 -9.54
N LYS A 184 -19.19 3.04 -9.56
CA LYS A 184 -20.48 3.49 -10.11
C LYS A 184 -21.29 4.30 -9.10
N ASN A 185 -21.03 4.13 -7.80
CA ASN A 185 -21.63 4.94 -6.74
C ASN A 185 -20.82 6.22 -6.54
N SER A 186 -21.25 7.33 -7.15
CA SER A 186 -20.50 8.59 -7.14
C SER A 186 -20.21 9.11 -5.72
N ARG A 187 -21.16 8.96 -4.78
CA ARG A 187 -20.98 9.39 -3.40
C ARG A 187 -19.89 8.55 -2.71
N LEU A 188 -20.03 7.23 -2.72
CA LEU A 188 -19.09 6.34 -2.05
C LEU A 188 -17.69 6.44 -2.68
N LYS A 189 -17.61 6.53 -4.02
CA LYS A 189 -16.36 6.79 -4.72
C LYS A 189 -15.69 8.08 -4.24
N LEU A 190 -16.45 9.17 -4.10
CA LEU A 190 -15.89 10.44 -3.60
C LEU A 190 -15.39 10.30 -2.16
N GLU A 191 -16.13 9.62 -1.28
CA GLU A 191 -15.71 9.34 0.10
C GLU A 191 -14.38 8.55 0.12
N VAL A 192 -14.27 7.50 -0.69
CA VAL A 192 -13.03 6.70 -0.85
C VAL A 192 -11.86 7.56 -1.35
N LEU A 193 -12.08 8.38 -2.37
CA LEU A 193 -11.02 9.23 -2.94
C LEU A 193 -10.59 10.39 -2.03
N GLN A 194 -11.34 10.67 -0.97
CA GLN A 194 -10.99 11.65 0.06
C GLN A 194 -10.06 11.10 1.13
N ILE A 195 -9.96 9.77 1.29
CA ILE A 195 -9.15 9.13 2.34
C ILE A 195 -7.72 9.64 2.32
N TYR A 196 -7.04 9.58 1.18
CA TYR A 196 -5.69 10.12 1.03
C TYR A 196 -5.54 11.56 1.53
N ASN A 197 -6.50 12.44 1.18
CA ASN A 197 -6.47 13.83 1.61
C ASN A 197 -6.72 13.98 3.11
N GLN A 198 -7.54 13.11 3.71
CA GLN A 198 -7.72 13.07 5.16
C GLN A 198 -6.44 12.60 5.86
N VAL A 199 -5.76 11.60 5.30
CA VAL A 199 -4.49 11.08 5.83
C VAL A 199 -3.40 12.14 5.77
N ILE A 200 -3.16 12.80 4.63
CA ILE A 200 -2.06 13.76 4.49
C ILE A 200 -2.25 15.03 5.32
N ASN A 201 -3.50 15.37 5.65
CA ASN A 201 -3.83 16.50 6.53
C ASN A 201 -4.01 16.07 8.00
N ASN A 202 -3.69 14.82 8.35
CA ASN A 202 -3.87 14.32 9.71
C ASN A 202 -2.88 14.99 10.68
N PRO A 203 -3.34 15.47 11.86
CA PRO A 203 -2.47 16.14 12.84
C PRO A 203 -1.31 15.29 13.37
N LEU A 204 -1.41 13.96 13.32
CA LEU A 204 -0.32 13.06 13.68
C LEU A 204 0.89 13.18 12.76
N LEU A 205 0.72 13.81 11.61
CA LEU A 205 1.81 14.11 10.70
C LEU A 205 2.50 15.42 11.03
N ILE A 206 2.10 16.24 12.01
CA ILE A 206 2.73 17.55 12.27
C ILE A 206 3.96 17.39 13.16
#